data_AF-A0A932UT52-F1
#
_entry.id   AF-A0A932UT52-F1
#
_cell.length_a   1.000
_cell.length_b   1.000
_cell.length_c   1.000
_cell.angle_alpha   90.00
_cell.angle_beta   90.00
_cell.angle_gamma   90.00
#
_symmetry.space_group_name_H-M   'P 1'
#
loop_
_entity.id
_entity.type
_entity.pdbx_description
1 polymer ?
#
loop_
_entity_poly.entity_id
_entity_poly.type
_entity_poly.pdbx_seq_one_letter_code
_entity_poly.pdbx_strand_id
1 'polypeptide(L)' 'MAEAQEESLLRRVYRIEQELEHLKRDLLQRLVTDSTAHPARKPSLFGCVRGGDITEEMIEEAKKHLFRDVKDL' A
#
# COMPACT_ATOMS: atom_id res chain seq x y z
N MET A 1 -12.19 37.93 9.54
CA MET A 1 -13.42 37.10 9.46
C MET A 1 -13.43 36.20 8.22
N ALA A 2 -12.96 36.65 7.05
CA ALA A 2 -12.87 35.82 5.85
C ALA A 2 -11.88 34.63 5.97
N GLU A 3 -10.72 34.83 6.58
CA GLU A 3 -9.70 33.77 6.76
C GLU A 3 -10.20 32.58 7.61
N ALA A 4 -10.97 32.85 8.66
CA ALA A 4 -11.56 31.80 9.51
C ALA A 4 -12.62 30.97 8.77
N GLN A 5 -13.32 31.56 7.80
CA GLN A 5 -14.25 30.84 6.93
C GLN A 5 -13.50 29.96 5.92
N GLU A 6 -12.41 30.47 5.35
CA GLU A 6 -11.55 29.71 4.43
C GLU A 6 -10.95 28.48 5.12
N GLU A 7 -10.41 28.65 6.33
CA GLU A 7 -9.87 27.54 7.13
C GLU A 7 -10.96 26.50 7.47
N SER A 8 -12.17 26.96 7.80
CA SER A 8 -13.32 26.07 8.03
C SER A 8 -13.73 25.30 6.79
N LEU A 9 -13.64 25.90 5.60
CA LEU A 9 -13.96 25.24 4.33
C LEU A 9 -12.91 24.18 4.00
N LEU A 10 -11.62 24.49 4.16
CA LEU A 10 -10.53 23.53 3.92
C LEU A 10 -10.63 22.32 4.86
N ARG A 11 -10.94 22.53 6.13
CA ARG A 11 -11.18 21.43 7.09
C ARG A 11 -12.36 20.54 6.67
N ARG A 12 -13.41 21.15 6.11
CA ARG A 12 -14.57 20.41 5.60
C ARG A 12 -14.23 19.62 4.35
N VAL A 13 -13.47 20.19 3.42
CA VAL A 13 -12.97 19.48 2.23
C VAL A 13 -12.14 18.27 2.66
N TYR A 14 -11.18 18.47 3.57
CA TYR A 14 -10.33 17.39 4.07
C TYR A 14 -11.15 16.24 4.70
N ARG A 15 -12.18 16.57 5.50
CA ARG A 15 -13.08 15.55 6.07
C ARG A 15 -13.80 14.76 4.97
N ILE A 16 -14.31 15.44 3.94
CA ILE A 16 -15.01 14.79 2.82
C ILE A 16 -14.05 13.88 2.04
N GLU A 17 -12.81 14.31 1.81
CA GLU A 17 -11.79 13.47 1.15
C GLU A 17 -11.50 12.19 1.94
N GLN A 18 -11.40 12.29 3.27
CA GLN A 18 -11.24 11.12 4.13
C GLN A 18 -12.45 10.18 4.06
N GLU A 19 -13.66 10.72 4.12
CA GLU A 19 -14.90 9.94 4.01
C GLU A 19 -14.99 9.22 2.64
N LEU A 20 -14.59 9.87 1.56
CA LEU A 20 -14.54 9.27 0.22
C LEU A 20 -13.51 8.13 0.14
N GLU A 21 -12.32 8.31 0.71
CA GLU A 21 -11.31 7.25 0.74
C GLU A 21 -11.75 6.06 1.59
N HIS A 22 -12.44 6.29 2.71
CA HIS A 22 -13.06 5.21 3.49
C HIS A 22 -14.11 4.46 2.69
N LEU A 23 -15.03 5.19 2.04
CA LEU A 23 -16.08 4.57 1.22
C LEU A 23 -15.51 3.76 0.06
N LYS A 24 -14.48 4.27 -0.61
CA LYS A 24 -13.76 3.55 -1.68
C LYS A 24 -13.14 2.25 -1.18
N ARG A 25 -12.49 2.27 -0.01
CA ARG A 25 -11.90 1.05 0.59
C ARG A 25 -12.97 0.03 0.95
N ASP A 26 -14.07 0.47 1.54
CA ASP A 26 -15.19 -0.40 1.91
C ASP A 26 -15.82 -1.06 0.67
N LEU A 27 -16.00 -0.29 -0.41
CA LEU A 27 -16.50 -0.81 -1.69
C LEU A 27 -15.54 -1.84 -2.29
N LEU A 28 -14.24 -1.55 -2.32
CA LEU A 28 -13.23 -2.49 -2.80
C LEU A 28 -13.18 -3.76 -1.95
N GLN A 29 -13.30 -3.63 -0.63
CA GLN A 29 -13.32 -4.77 0.28
C GLN A 29 -14.54 -5.65 0.00
N ARG A 30 -15.74 -5.06 -0.13
CA ARG A 30 -16.97 -5.79 -0.46
C ARG A 30 -16.89 -6.48 -1.81
N LEU A 31 -16.38 -5.80 -2.85
CA LEU A 31 -16.18 -6.40 -4.16
C LEU A 31 -15.18 -7.57 -4.13
N VAL A 32 -14.11 -7.46 -3.33
CA VAL A 32 -13.13 -8.54 -3.16
C VAL A 32 -13.74 -9.72 -2.38
N THR A 33 -14.57 -9.47 -1.37
CA THR A 33 -15.25 -10.54 -0.61
C THR A 33 -16.39 -11.18 -1.37
N ASP A 34 -17.14 -10.43 -2.18
CA ASP A 34 -18.25 -10.96 -2.99
C ASP A 34 -17.74 -11.78 -4.19
N SER A 35 -16.50 -11.54 -4.63
CA SER A 35 -15.85 -12.28 -5.71
C SER A 35 -15.27 -13.64 -5.26
N THR A 36 -15.36 -14.02 -3.98
CA THR A 36 -14.87 -15.32 -3.51
C THR A 36 -15.89 -16.44 -3.75
N ALA A 37 -16.14 -16.74 -5.02
CA ALA A 37 -16.33 -18.13 -5.42
C ALA A 37 -15.01 -18.90 -5.32
N HIS A 38 -13.84 -18.25 -5.42
CA HIS A 38 -12.52 -18.84 -5.14
C HIS A 38 -11.66 -17.76 -4.45
N PRO A 39 -10.99 -18.05 -3.31
CA PRO A 39 -9.98 -17.14 -2.80
C PRO A 39 -8.77 -17.28 -3.72
N ALA A 40 -8.76 -16.51 -4.80
CA ALA A 40 -7.48 -16.12 -5.39
C ALA A 40 -6.80 -15.30 -4.30
N ARG A 41 -6.07 -16.00 -3.42
CA ARG A 41 -5.00 -15.47 -2.58
C ARG A 41 -4.40 -14.37 -3.43
N LYS A 42 -4.66 -13.11 -3.10
CA LYS A 42 -3.80 -12.03 -3.57
C LYS A 42 -2.61 -12.17 -2.66
N PRO A 43 -1.55 -12.87 -3.08
CA PRO A 43 -0.36 -12.78 -2.30
C PRO A 43 0.03 -11.31 -2.52
N SER A 44 0.29 -10.56 -1.45
CA SER A 44 1.13 -9.39 -1.70
C SER A 44 2.37 -9.87 -2.47
N LEU A 45 3.06 -9.01 -3.20
CA LEU A 45 4.36 -9.39 -3.78
C LEU A 45 5.27 -10.11 -2.74
N PHE A 46 5.09 -9.80 -1.45
CA PHE A 46 5.73 -10.43 -0.30
C PHE A 46 5.03 -11.69 0.28
N GLY A 47 3.75 -11.92 -0.02
CA GLY A 47 2.96 -13.05 0.47
C GLY A 47 2.91 -14.24 -0.50
N CYS A 48 3.51 -14.10 -1.70
CA CYS A 48 3.59 -15.14 -2.72
C CYS A 48 4.73 -16.12 -2.46
N VAL A 49 5.75 -15.65 -1.75
CA VAL A 49 6.95 -16.42 -1.43
C VAL A 49 6.77 -16.95 -0.02
N ARG A 50 6.77 -18.28 0.16
CA ARG A 50 6.81 -18.83 1.52
C ARG A 50 8.14 -18.36 2.10
N GLY A 51 8.18 -17.85 3.33
CA GLY A 51 9.42 -17.33 3.93
C GLY A 51 10.60 -18.32 3.94
N GLY A 52 10.34 -19.62 3.70
CA GLY A 52 11.37 -20.65 3.52
C GLY A 52 11.93 -20.79 2.09
N ASP A 53 11.40 -20.07 1.10
CA ASP A 53 11.83 -20.07 -0.30
C ASP A 53 12.82 -18.93 -0.61
N ILE A 54 13.18 -18.11 0.39
CA ILE A 54 14.19 -17.05 0.28
C ILE A 54 15.44 -17.55 1.01
N THR A 55 16.53 -17.78 0.25
CA THR A 55 17.82 -18.14 0.85
C THR A 55 18.69 -16.91 1.09
N GLU A 56 19.68 -17.02 1.97
CA GLU A 56 20.62 -15.92 2.26
C GLU A 56 21.37 -15.48 1.00
N GLU A 57 21.69 -16.43 0.10
CA GLU A 57 22.36 -16.15 -1.16
C GLU A 57 21.51 -15.27 -2.08
N MET A 58 20.20 -15.51 -2.14
CA MET A 58 19.27 -14.68 -2.93
C MET A 58 19.17 -13.25 -2.40
N ILE A 59 19.24 -13.08 -1.08
CA ILE A 59 19.24 -11.77 -0.44
C ILE A 59 20.53 -11.01 -0.77
N GLU A 60 21.68 -11.67 -0.64
CA GLU A 60 22.98 -11.05 -0.93
C GLU A 60 23.16 -10.70 -2.40
N GLU A 61 22.65 -11.53 -3.33
CA GLU A 61 22.64 -11.22 -4.75
C GLU A 61 21.75 -9.99 -5.05
N ALA A 62 20.55 -9.92 -4.47
CA ALA A 62 19.67 -8.77 -4.64
C ALA A 62 20.30 -7.47 -4.09
N LYS A 63 20.99 -7.52 -2.95
CA LYS A 63 21.69 -6.36 -2.37
C LYS A 63 22.77 -5.80 -3.31
N LYS A 64 23.54 -6.67 -3.98
CA LYS A 64 24.56 -6.25 -4.95
C LYS A 64 23.97 -5.51 -6.15
N HIS A 65 22.75 -5.86 -6.55
CA HIS A 65 22.06 -5.15 -7.63
C HIS A 65 21.43 -3.82 -7.17
N LEU A 66 21.04 -3.73 -5.89
CA LEU A 66 20.32 -2.57 -5.36
C LEU A 66 21.25 -1.45 -4.88
N PHE A 67 22.43 -1.80 -4.37
CA PHE A 67 23.41 -0.86 -3.84
C PHE A 67 24.71 -0.98 -4.62
N ARG A 68 25.30 0.17 -4.99
CA ARG A 68 26.68 0.19 -5.48
C ARG A 68 27.61 -0.21 -4.35
N ASP A 69 28.70 -0.90 -4.67
CA ASP A 69 29.69 -1.27 -3.68
C ASP A 69 30.19 -0.01 -2.98
N VAL A 70 30.37 -0.08 -1.66
CA VAL A 70 30.88 1.05 -0.86
C VAL A 70 32.27 1.49 -1.32
N LYS A 71 32.99 0.62 -2.04
CA LYS A 71 34.28 0.93 -2.68
C LYS A 71 34.16 1.84 -3.91
N ASP A 72 32.96 1.99 -4.47
CA ASP A 72 32.65 2.84 -5.61
C ASP A 72 32.09 4.23 -5.18
N LEU A 73 32.06 4.51 -3.88
CA LEU A 73 31.77 5.82 -3.27
C LEU A 73 33.07 6.50 -2.81
#